data_AF-A0A5S3QPH4-F1
#
_entry.id   AF-A0A5S3QPH4-F1
#
_cell.length_a   1.000
_cell.length_b   1.000
_cell.length_c   1.000
_cell.angle_alpha   90.00
_cell.angle_beta   90.00
_cell.angle_gamma   90.00
#
_symmetry.space_group_name_H-M   'P 1'
#
loop_
_entity.id
_entity.type
_entity.pdbx_description
1 polymer ?
#
loop_
_entity_poly.entity_id
_entity_poly.type
_entity_poly.pdbx_seq_one_letter_code
_entity_poly.pdbx_strand_id
1 'polypeptide(L)' 'MTLIEKGYSQRNFSKELGTSGAYLNQIINCRKHPSPKVAKKIAEKLRLEFYDLFIIQ' A
#
# COMPACT_ATOMS: atom_id res chain seq x y z
N MET A 1 6.92 -4.35 -8.26
CA MET A 1 5.95 -3.45 -8.91
C MET A 1 4.56 -3.94 -8.49
N THR A 2 4.28 -3.84 -7.19
CA THR A 2 3.39 -4.79 -6.50
C THR A 2 1.90 -4.53 -6.69
N LEU A 3 1.47 -3.31 -7.03
CA LEU A 3 0.06 -3.03 -7.33
C LEU A 3 -0.38 -3.62 -8.67
N ILE A 4 0.43 -3.42 -9.71
CA ILE A 4 0.12 -3.87 -11.07
C ILE A 4 0.17 -5.40 -11.16
N GLU A 5 1.17 -6.02 -10.53
CA GLU A 5 1.28 -7.49 -10.42
C GLU A 5 0.06 -8.12 -9.74
N LYS A 6 -0.61 -7.39 -8.85
CA LYS A 6 -1.82 -7.84 -8.13
C LYS A 6 -3.13 -7.39 -8.81
N GLY A 7 -3.07 -6.78 -9.99
CA GLY A 7 -4.24 -6.35 -10.76
C GLY A 7 -4.92 -5.08 -10.23
N TYR A 8 -4.23 -4.30 -9.41
CA TYR A 8 -4.76 -3.07 -8.83
C TYR A 8 -4.40 -1.83 -9.64
N SER A 9 -5.38 -0.93 -9.78
CA SER A 9 -5.13 0.48 -10.09
C SER A 9 -4.98 1.26 -8.78
N GLN A 10 -4.32 2.42 -8.79
CA GLN A 10 -4.25 3.23 -7.56
C GLN A 10 -5.66 3.63 -7.05
N ARG A 11 -6.61 3.84 -7.98
CA ARG A 11 -7.99 4.24 -7.66
C ARG A 11 -8.79 3.12 -7.01
N ASN A 12 -8.73 1.88 -7.52
CA ASN A 12 -9.48 0.79 -6.90
C ASN A 12 -8.86 0.40 -5.56
N PHE A 13 -7.53 0.44 -5.46
CA PHE A 13 -6.82 0.12 -4.22
C PHE A 13 -7.09 1.15 -3.12
N SER A 14 -7.11 2.46 -3.43
CA SER A 14 -7.48 3.48 -2.44
C SER A 14 -8.89 3.26 -1.90
N LYS A 15 -9.84 2.88 -2.76
CA LYS A 15 -11.21 2.54 -2.33
C LYS A 15 -11.23 1.35 -1.39
N GLU A 16 -10.50 0.28 -1.71
CA GLU A 16 -10.41 -0.90 -0.84
C GLU A 16 -9.76 -0.61 0.53
N LEU A 17 -8.79 0.30 0.57
CA LEU A 17 -8.19 0.75 1.81
C LEU A 17 -9.12 1.66 2.63
N GLY A 18 -10.15 2.22 1.99
CA GLY A 18 -11.01 3.26 2.57
C GLY A 18 -10.30 4.60 2.69
N THR A 19 -9.42 4.92 1.75
CA THR A 19 -8.63 6.15 1.72
C THR A 19 -8.85 6.94 0.42
N SER A 20 -8.49 8.23 0.43
CA SER A 20 -8.52 9.02 -0.80
C SER A 20 -7.38 8.62 -1.74
N GLY A 21 -7.63 8.71 -3.05
CA GLY A 21 -6.58 8.49 -4.05
C GLY A 21 -5.39 9.44 -3.88
N ALA A 22 -5.65 10.69 -3.47
CA ALA A 22 -4.60 11.67 -3.19
C ALA A 22 -3.71 11.24 -2.00
N TYR A 23 -4.30 10.71 -0.94
CA TYR A 23 -3.53 10.20 0.21
C TYR A 23 -2.69 8.99 -0.16
N LEU A 24 -3.27 8.02 -0.88
CA LEU A 24 -2.52 6.86 -1.37
C LEU A 24 -1.39 7.27 -2.31
N ASN A 25 -1.61 8.25 -3.18
CA ASN A 25 -0.57 8.77 -4.08
C ASN A 25 0.60 9.39 -3.31
N GLN A 26 0.34 10.10 -2.20
CA GLN A 26 1.41 10.60 -1.32
C GLN A 26 2.21 9.46 -0.68
N ILE A 27 1.56 8.34 -0.32
CA ILE A 27 2.24 7.15 0.21
C ILE A 27 3.11 6.49 -0.85
N ILE A 28 2.57 6.24 -2.05
CA ILE A 28 3.29 5.59 -3.16
C ILE A 28 4.54 6.39 -3.57
N ASN A 29 4.45 7.71 -3.52
CA ASN A 29 5.57 8.61 -3.84
C ASN A 29 6.45 8.94 -2.62
N CYS A 30 6.33 8.20 -1.53
CA CYS A 30 7.11 8.38 -0.29
C CYS A 30 7.05 9.79 0.33
N ARG A 31 6.03 10.59 0.00
CA ARG A 31 5.82 11.93 0.57
C ARG A 31 5.15 11.89 1.94
N LYS A 32 4.45 10.79 2.24
CA LYS A 32 3.87 10.51 3.55
C LYS A 32 4.04 9.05 3.91
N HIS A 33 4.26 8.79 5.19
CA HIS A 33 4.21 7.44 5.71
C HIS A 33 2.76 7.10 6.10
N PRO A 34 2.27 5.89 5.79
CA PRO A 34 0.98 5.43 6.27
C PRO A 34 1.01 5.29 7.80
N SER A 35 -0.13 5.48 8.46
CA SER A 35 -0.25 5.10 9.87
C SER A 35 -0.14 3.57 10.02
N PRO A 36 0.20 3.03 11.20
CA PRO A 36 0.31 1.57 11.40
C PRO A 36 -0.95 0.80 10.96
N LYS A 37 -2.14 1.38 11.19
CA LYS A 37 -3.42 0.81 10.74
C LYS A 37 -3.54 0.73 9.22
N VAL A 38 -3.11 1.77 8.50
CA VAL A 38 -3.14 1.81 7.03
C VAL A 38 -2.06 0.88 6.48
N ALA A 39 -0.86 0.86 7.07
CA ALA A 39 0.23 -0.03 6.69
C ALA A 39 -0.19 -1.51 6.79
N LYS A 40 -0.82 -1.91 7.90
CA LYS A 40 -1.35 -3.26 8.10
C LYS A 40 -2.37 -3.63 7.00
N LYS A 41 -3.33 -2.75 6.71
CA LYS A 41 -4.30 -2.97 5.63
C LYS A 41 -3.64 -3.13 4.26
N ILE A 42 -2.62 -2.32 3.95
CA ILE A 42 -1.89 -2.42 2.69
C ILE A 42 -1.21 -3.78 2.58
N ALA A 43 -0.51 -4.21 3.64
CA ALA A 43 0.17 -5.50 3.69
C ALA A 43 -0.81 -6.68 3.50
N GLU A 44 -1.90 -6.69 4.27
CA GLU A 44 -2.94 -7.72 4.19
C GLU A 44 -3.57 -7.80 2.78
N LYS A 45 -3.89 -6.64 2.18
CA LYS A 45 -4.55 -6.59 0.87
C LYS A 45 -3.64 -6.97 -0.28
N LEU A 46 -2.37 -6.60 -0.21
CA LEU A 46 -1.38 -6.99 -1.22
C LEU A 46 -0.85 -8.40 -1.00
N ARG A 47 -1.24 -9.06 0.11
CA ARG A 47 -0.70 -10.36 0.55
C ARG A 47 0.82 -10.31 0.55
N LEU A 48 1.36 -9.25 1.16
CA LEU A 48 2.80 -9.06 1.32
C LEU A 48 3.22 -9.78 2.59
N GLU A 49 4.18 -10.67 2.45
CA GLU A 49 4.82 -11.33 3.59
C GLU A 49 5.83 -10.38 4.24
N PHE A 50 6.23 -10.68 5.48
CA PHE A 50 7.13 -9.82 6.25
C PHE A 50 8.42 -9.45 5.47
N TYR A 51 8.97 -10.40 4.73
CA TYR A 51 10.18 -10.21 3.92
C TYR A 51 9.95 -9.41 2.63
N ASP A 52 8.71 -9.18 2.21
CA ASP A 52 8.39 -8.30 1.07
C ASP A 52 8.43 -6.82 1.46
N LEU A 53 8.37 -6.52 2.76
CA LEU A 53 8.26 -5.17 3.32
C LEU A 53 9.52 -4.68 4.02
N PHE A 54 10.32 -5.60 4.57
CA PHE A 54 11.52 -5.28 5.33
C PHE A 54 12.75 -5.90 4.68
N ILE A 55 13.74 -5.06 4.36
CA ILE A 55 15.10 -5.52 4.05
C ILE A 55 15.82 -5.63 5.40
N ILE A 56 16.04 -6.85 5.87
CA ILE A 56 16.82 -7.12 7.09
C ILE A 56 18.29 -7.22 6.68
N GLN A 57 19.16 -6.47 7.37
CA GLN A 57 20.62 -6.53 7.28
C GLN A 57 21.20 -7.15 8.54
#